data_AF-A0A7Y2GPG6-F1
#
_entry.id   AF-A0A7Y2GPG6-F1
#
_cell.length_a   1.000
_cell.length_b   1.000
_cell.length_c   1.000
_cell.angle_alpha   90.00
_cell.angle_beta   90.00
_cell.angle_gamma   90.00
#
_symmetry.space_group_name_H-M   'P 1'
#
loop_
_entity.id
_entity.type
_entity.pdbx_description
1 polymer ?
#
loop_
_entity_poly.entity_id
_entity_poly.type
_entity_poly.pdbx_seq_one_letter_code
_entity_poly.pdbx_strand_id
1 'polypeptide(L)'
;MRKFSKEIMAKVYGLYLNVLVLFSKKLAAEKAFQIFSKVRKGQVLSQQYAYLEAAKNEVLNACGHSIQTYRWFGARETVLLV
;
A
#
# COMPACT_ATOMS: atom_id res chain seq x y z
N MET A 1 19.61 0.33 14.89
CA MET A 1 18.73 -0.75 15.43
C MET A 1 17.27 -0.75 14.91
N ARG A 2 16.69 0.35 14.38
CA ARG A 2 15.26 0.39 13.95
C ARG A 2 14.92 -0.25 12.58
N LYS A 3 15.88 -0.46 11.67
CA LYS A 3 15.62 -1.05 10.34
C LYS A 3 15.39 -2.56 10.40
N PHE A 4 16.22 -3.26 11.17
CA PHE A 4 16.16 -4.72 11.35
C PHE A 4 14.79 -5.21 11.84
N SER A 5 14.12 -4.46 12.72
CA SER A 5 12.81 -4.88 13.23
C SER A 5 11.71 -4.86 12.15
N LYS A 6 11.72 -3.90 11.23
CA LYS A 6 10.69 -3.81 10.18
C LYS A 6 10.82 -4.91 9.13
N GLU A 7 12.04 -5.20 8.72
CA GLU A 7 12.33 -6.29 7.76
C GLU A 7 12.02 -7.66 8.34
N ILE A 8 12.37 -7.89 9.61
CA ILE A 8 12.02 -9.14 10.31
C ILE A 8 10.50 -9.26 10.41
N MET A 9 9.79 -8.19 10.78
CA MET A 9 8.32 -8.22 10.84
C MET A 9 7.70 -8.57 9.48
N ALA A 10 8.19 -7.99 8.39
CA ALA A 10 7.70 -8.32 7.04
C ALA A 10 7.91 -9.80 6.71
N LYS A 11 9.09 -10.37 7.04
CA LYS A 11 9.39 -11.80 6.87
C LYS A 11 8.47 -12.69 7.71
N VAL A 12 8.19 -12.30 8.96
CA VAL A 12 7.28 -13.02 9.86
C VAL A 12 5.86 -13.05 9.30
N TYR A 13 5.34 -11.93 8.78
CA TYR A 13 4.03 -11.92 8.12
C TYR A 13 3.99 -12.82 6.89
N GLY A 14 5.04 -12.80 6.06
CA GLY A 14 5.14 -13.69 4.90
C GLY A 14 5.17 -15.17 5.29
N LEU A 15 5.97 -15.53 6.29
CA LEU A 15 6.03 -16.90 6.81
C LEU A 15 4.67 -17.36 7.36
N TYR A 16 4.00 -16.51 8.15
CA TYR A 16 2.67 -16.78 8.68
C TYR A 16 1.66 -17.10 7.57
N LEU A 17 1.60 -16.27 6.51
CA LEU A 17 0.69 -16.49 5.39
C LEU A 17 1.03 -17.77 4.62
N ASN A 18 2.32 -18.05 4.39
CA ASN A 18 2.76 -19.26 3.70
C ASN A 18 2.36 -20.53 4.46
N VAL A 19 2.53 -20.55 5.78
CA VAL A 19 2.10 -21.67 6.62
C VAL A 19 0.57 -21.79 6.59
N LEU A 20 -0.15 -20.67 6.67
CA LEU A 20 -1.62 -20.66 6.66
C LEU A 20 -2.20 -21.23 5.35
N VAL A 21 -1.55 -20.99 4.21
CA VAL A 21 -1.96 -21.54 2.90
C VAL A 21 -2.00 -23.06 2.89
N LEU A 22 -1.13 -23.73 3.67
CA LEU A 22 -1.09 -25.20 3.77
C LEU A 22 -2.35 -25.77 4.43
N PHE A 23 -3.00 -25.00 5.31
CA PHE A 23 -4.22 -25.41 5.99
C PHE A 23 -5.49 -24.89 5.28
N SER A 24 -5.48 -23.65 4.82
CA SER A 24 -6.63 -23.05 4.12
C SER A 24 -6.20 -21.91 3.19
N LYS A 25 -6.25 -22.19 1.89
CA LYS A 25 -5.98 -21.21 0.84
C LYS A 25 -6.91 -20.00 0.91
N LYS A 26 -8.21 -20.24 1.16
CA LYS A 26 -9.23 -19.19 1.25
C LYS A 26 -8.92 -18.25 2.42
N LEU A 27 -8.68 -18.80 3.60
CA LEU A 27 -8.38 -18.00 4.79
C LEU A 27 -7.07 -17.22 4.62
N ALA A 28 -6.05 -17.84 4.03
CA ALA A 28 -4.79 -17.16 3.75
C ALA A 28 -4.97 -15.98 2.78
N ALA A 29 -5.77 -16.14 1.72
CA ALA A 29 -6.08 -15.06 0.79
C ALA A 29 -6.82 -13.90 1.46
N GLU A 30 -7.84 -14.20 2.26
CA GLU A 30 -8.60 -13.18 3.03
C GLU A 30 -7.69 -12.42 4.00
N LYS A 31 -6.80 -13.12 4.72
CA LYS A 31 -5.86 -12.49 5.66
C LYS A 31 -4.80 -11.67 4.93
N ALA A 32 -4.25 -12.17 3.82
CA ALA A 32 -3.30 -11.42 3.01
C ALA A 32 -3.93 -10.11 2.50
N PHE A 33 -5.14 -10.18 1.94
CA PHE A 33 -5.88 -9.02 1.47
C PHE A 33 -6.05 -7.98 2.60
N GLN A 34 -6.55 -8.39 3.77
CA GLN A 34 -6.72 -7.48 4.91
C GLN A 34 -5.39 -6.86 5.38
N ILE A 35 -4.29 -7.61 5.37
CA ILE A 35 -2.97 -7.13 5.82
C ILE A 35 -2.39 -6.06 4.90
N PHE A 36 -2.55 -6.24 3.58
CA PHE A 36 -1.94 -5.38 2.55
C PHE A 36 -2.85 -4.23 2.11
N SER A 37 -4.17 -4.42 2.12
CA SER A 37 -5.14 -3.36 1.78
C SER A 37 -5.46 -2.44 2.96
N LYS A 38 -5.03 -2.77 4.19
CA LYS A 38 -5.19 -1.87 5.34
C LYS A 38 -4.27 -0.67 5.17
N VAL A 39 -4.84 0.51 4.98
CA VAL A 39 -4.13 1.79 4.97
C VAL A 39 -3.41 1.94 6.32
N ARG A 40 -2.09 1.78 6.31
CA ARG A 40 -1.25 1.99 7.51
C ARG A 40 -0.85 3.45 7.54
N LYS A 41 -0.91 4.05 8.73
CA LYS A 41 -0.57 5.46 8.98
C LYS A 41 0.92 5.71 8.68
N GLY A 42 1.25 5.94 7.41
CA GLY A 42 2.53 6.46 6.94
C GLY A 42 2.33 7.89 6.48
N GLN A 43 3.09 8.83 7.03
CA GLN A 43 3.17 10.18 6.46
C GLN A 43 4.06 10.15 5.23
N VAL A 44 3.79 11.02 4.27
CA VAL A 44 4.68 11.27 3.13
C VAL A 44 6.05 11.62 3.68
N LEU A 45 7.07 10.85 3.30
CA LEU A 45 8.45 11.12 3.71
C LEU A 45 8.94 12.38 2.99
N SER A 46 9.81 13.16 3.61
CA SER A 46 10.39 14.38 3.02
C SER A 46 11.03 14.12 1.65
N GLN A 47 11.70 12.98 1.47
CA GLN A 47 12.28 12.58 0.17
C GLN A 47 11.21 12.29 -0.91
N GLN A 48 10.01 11.87 -0.52
CA GLN A 48 8.90 11.56 -1.44
C GLN A 48 8.09 12.79 -1.82
N TYR A 49 8.18 13.87 -1.02
CA TYR A 49 7.36 15.05 -1.17
C TYR A 49 7.51 15.70 -2.56
N ALA A 50 8.74 15.93 -3.00
CA ALA A 50 9.00 16.57 -4.30
C ALA A 50 8.43 15.77 -5.48
N TYR A 51 8.53 14.43 -5.42
CA TYR A 51 7.98 13.55 -6.46
C TYR A 51 6.45 13.55 -6.50
N LEU A 52 5.81 13.55 -5.32
CA LEU A 52 4.36 13.54 -5.20
C LEU A 52 3.75 14.90 -5.55
N GLU A 53 4.33 16.01 -5.08
CA GLU A 53 3.83 17.35 -5.40
C GLU A 53 3.87 17.64 -6.90
N ALA A 54 4.91 17.19 -7.61
CA ALA A 54 5.00 17.37 -9.06
C ALA A 54 3.88 16.65 -9.85
N ALA A 55 3.26 15.63 -9.25
CA ALA A 55 2.19 14.83 -9.88
C ALA A 55 0.83 15.04 -9.20
N LYS A 56 0.71 16.01 -8.31
CA LYS A 56 -0.52 16.26 -7.56
C LYS A 56 -1.65 16.66 -8.50
N ASN A 57 -2.80 16.04 -8.31
CA ASN A 57 -4.00 16.32 -9.08
C ASN A 57 -5.14 16.71 -8.10
N GLU A 58 -6.38 16.40 -8.43
CA GLU A 58 -7.55 16.74 -7.63
C GLU A 58 -7.70 15.92 -6.34
N VAL A 59 -8.48 16.47 -5.41
CA VAL A 59 -8.94 15.77 -4.21
C VAL A 59 -10.37 15.29 -4.45
N LEU A 60 -10.56 13.97 -4.42
CA LEU A 60 -11.87 13.35 -4.57
C LEU A 60 -12.53 13.16 -3.20
N ASN A 61 -13.81 13.53 -3.09
CA ASN A 61 -14.59 13.27 -1.88
C ASN A 61 -15.50 12.07 -2.12
N ALA A 62 -15.26 10.96 -1.42
CA ALA A 62 -16.03 9.73 -1.56
C ALA A 62 -16.21 9.07 -0.19
N CYS A 63 -17.43 8.57 0.08
CA CYS A 63 -17.76 7.85 1.32
C CYS A 63 -17.35 8.60 2.61
N GLY A 64 -17.42 9.93 2.62
CA GLY A 64 -17.00 10.75 3.77
C GLY A 64 -15.48 10.92 3.93
N HIS A 65 -14.68 10.49 2.95
CA HIS A 65 -13.23 10.63 2.93
C HIS A 65 -12.78 11.56 1.79
N SER A 66 -11.78 12.39 2.08
CA SER A 66 -11.07 13.18 1.06
C SER A 66 -9.81 12.42 0.63
N ILE A 67 -9.72 12.12 -0.66
CA ILE A 67 -8.69 11.28 -1.27
C ILE A 67 -7.87 12.16 -2.22
N GLN A 68 -6.60 12.39 -1.88
CA GLN A 68 -5.67 13.07 -2.79
C GLN A 68 -5.29 12.13 -3.94
N THR A 69 -5.55 12.55 -5.18
CA THR A 69 -5.13 11.82 -6.38
C THR A 69 -3.81 12.35 -6.93
N TYR A 70 -3.07 11.48 -7.63
CA TYR A 70 -1.83 11.83 -8.31
C TYR A 70 -1.88 11.33 -9.75
N ARG A 71 -1.42 12.15 -10.70
CA ARG A 71 -1.41 11.85 -12.12
C ARG A 71 -0.03 12.16 -12.71
N TRP A 72 0.60 11.12 -13.23
CA TRP A 72 1.80 11.26 -14.05
C TRP A 72 1.40 11.24 -15.53
N PHE A 73 1.72 12.31 -16.24
CA PHE A 73 1.44 12.39 -17.67
C PHE A 73 2.39 11.48 -18.45
N GLY A 74 1.84 10.76 -19.42
CA GLY A 74 2.58 9.91 -20.34
C GLY A 74 1.83 9.77 -21.66
N ALA A 75 2.55 9.39 -22.72
CA ALA A 75 1.99 9.25 -24.07
C ALA A 75 1.29 7.90 -24.33
N ARG A 76 1.31 6.99 -23.35
CA ARG A 76 0.76 5.64 -23.46
C ARG A 76 -0.58 5.52 -22.74
N GLU A 77 -1.11 4.30 -22.72
CA GLU A 77 -2.33 3.94 -22.00
C GLU A 77 -2.27 4.34 -20.52
N THR A 78 -3.43 4.68 -19.97
CA THR A 78 -3.56 5.09 -18.57
C THR A 78 -3.69 3.86 -17.68
N VAL A 79 -2.81 3.75 -16.69
CA VAL A 79 -2.87 2.71 -15.65
C VAL A 79 -3.35 3.36 -14.35
N LEU A 80 -4.40 2.80 -13.74
CA LEU A 80 -4.87 3.19 -12.42
C LEU A 80 -4.20 2.31 -11.36
N LEU A 81 -3.53 2.93 -10.39
CA LEU A 81 -2.93 2.26 -9.24
C LEU A 81 -3.75 2.61 -7.99
N VAL A 82 -4.21 1.59 -7.26
CA VAL A 82 -5.04 1.70 -6.05
C VAL A 82 -4.36 1.02 -4.88
#